data_AF-B1VA30-F1
#
_entry.id   AF-B1VA30-F1
#
_cell.length_a   1.000
_cell.length_b   1.000
_cell.length_c   1.000
_cell.angle_alpha   90.00
_cell.angle_beta   90.00
_cell.angle_gamma   90.00
#
_symmetry.space_group_name_H-M   'P 1'
#
loop_
_entity.id
_entity.type
_entity.pdbx_description
1 polymer ?
#
loop_
_entity_poly.entity_id
_entity_poly.type
_entity_poly.pdbx_seq_one_letter_code
_entity_poly.pdbx_strand_id
1 'polypeptide(L)'
;MFKLQNQLKIISICLLAFLGMLLINNNQVMAMAIVKNEETISKNNNMQIHGFYLEKEEDILNYLINKNCYECFSFLTLEYPCYNGENVKYDLNCRIKNPPVVQLGYNNYSLMCVIFDKGIRDKKDDFYSLENLEKMSNGASNMYIFWLKQQTFTLNSIIEKQKHIKDINQRIFYRLEIEFQKNKIEKIKHKLNLLQKEKNDLINQIKSEKNYFKSQLETKKLEILKIQIQKDNLENSLKLKQQELLDNQKLTEIEKTNLKKEIKNIKINLDNEIKENLIKNKKIEELNTQLNLLNIKFQNEKTKYQQIKENLEKKHNDYLGIFDFLYKKIFQF
;
A
#
# COMPACT_ATOMS: atom_id res chain seq x y z
N MET A 1 -6.38 23.74 5.06
CA MET A 1 -6.81 22.67 5.98
C MET A 1 -5.64 21.84 6.58
N PHE A 2 -4.41 22.37 6.64
CA PHE A 2 -3.20 21.59 6.96
C PHE A 2 -2.53 21.91 8.33
N LYS A 3 -3.08 22.82 9.15
CA LYS A 3 -2.47 23.19 10.44
C LYS A 3 -2.99 22.44 11.68
N LEU A 4 -4.15 21.78 11.60
CA LEU A 4 -4.75 21.09 12.74
C LEU A 4 -4.19 19.68 13.02
N GLN A 5 -3.63 19.00 12.01
CA GLN A 5 -3.14 17.63 12.16
C GLN A 5 -1.90 17.53 13.08
N ASN A 6 -1.01 18.52 13.05
CA ASN A 6 0.17 18.54 13.93
C ASN A 6 -0.18 18.88 15.37
N GLN A 7 -1.19 19.73 15.60
CA GLN A 7 -1.65 20.07 16.94
C GLN A 7 -2.34 18.88 17.64
N LEU A 8 -3.13 18.08 16.91
CA LEU A 8 -3.77 16.88 17.44
C LEU A 8 -2.75 15.77 17.80
N LYS A 9 -1.66 15.64 17.03
CA LYS A 9 -0.57 14.70 17.35
C LYS A 9 0.18 15.06 18.63
N ILE A 10 0.44 16.35 18.85
CA ILE A 10 1.10 16.84 20.08
C ILE A 10 0.18 16.62 21.29
N ILE A 11 -1.12 16.91 21.16
CA ILE A 11 -2.10 16.68 22.24
C ILE A 11 -2.19 15.18 22.57
N SER A 12 -2.20 14.30 21.57
CA SER A 12 -2.21 12.83 21.75
C SER A 12 -0.99 12.32 22.53
N ILE A 13 0.22 12.80 22.19
CA ILE A 13 1.47 12.41 22.85
C ILE A 13 1.48 12.91 24.30
N CYS A 14 1.05 14.15 24.55
CA CYS A 14 0.95 14.69 25.91
C CYS A 14 -0.07 13.92 26.75
N LEU A 15 -1.21 13.52 26.18
CA LEU A 15 -2.24 12.76 26.88
C LEU A 15 -1.76 11.35 27.24
N LEU A 16 -1.05 10.67 26.34
CA LEU A 16 -0.42 9.38 26.57
C LEU A 16 0.66 9.44 27.65
N ALA A 17 1.49 10.50 27.67
CA ALA A 17 2.48 10.72 28.71
C ALA A 17 1.84 10.99 30.08
N PHE A 18 0.74 11.74 30.13
CA PHE A 18 -0.01 12.01 31.36
C PHE A 18 -0.72 10.76 31.90
N LEU A 19 -1.32 9.95 31.01
CA LEU A 19 -1.91 8.65 31.37
C LEU A 19 -0.84 7.64 31.83
N GLY A 20 0.35 7.67 31.22
CA GLY A 20 1.49 6.88 31.67
C GLY A 20 1.94 7.24 33.07
N MET A 21 2.00 8.55 33.41
CA MET A 21 2.34 8.99 34.77
C MET A 21 1.24 8.69 35.80
N LEU A 22 -0.05 8.76 35.41
CA LEU A 22 -1.17 8.41 36.30
C LEU A 22 -1.23 6.91 36.63
N LEU A 23 -0.76 6.03 35.73
CA LEU A 23 -0.70 4.58 35.98
C LEU A 23 0.46 4.17 36.88
N ILE A 24 1.56 4.94 36.91
CA ILE A 24 2.70 4.69 37.81
C ILE A 24 2.36 5.10 39.26
N ASN A 25 1.49 6.09 39.44
CA ASN A 25 1.17 6.65 40.74
C ASN A 25 0.00 5.96 41.49
N ASN A 26 -0.64 4.95 40.87
CA ASN A 26 -1.78 4.26 41.48
C ASN A 26 -1.44 2.88 42.07
N ASN A 27 -0.15 2.52 42.12
CA ASN A 27 0.31 1.58 43.14
C ASN A 27 0.30 2.31 44.48
N GLN A 28 -0.90 2.46 45.06
CA GLN A 28 -1.02 2.47 46.50
C GLN A 28 -0.43 1.14 46.97
N VAL A 29 0.86 1.17 47.26
CA VAL A 29 1.51 0.27 48.19
C VAL A 29 0.59 0.27 49.40
N MET A 30 -0.11 -0.84 49.63
CA MET A 30 -0.76 -1.09 50.90
C MET A 30 0.35 -1.02 51.95
N ALA A 31 0.52 0.16 52.55
CA ALA A 31 1.25 0.34 53.80
C ALA A 31 0.39 -0.27 54.90
N MET A 32 0.31 -1.61 54.91
CA MET A 32 -0.30 -2.36 55.99
C MET A 32 0.74 -2.43 57.10
N ALA A 33 0.41 -1.76 58.21
CA ALA A 33 1.11 -1.70 59.49
C ALA A 33 2.36 -2.59 59.61
N ILE A 34 3.53 -1.95 59.65
CA ILE A 34 4.75 -2.55 60.19
C ILE A 34 4.45 -2.90 61.67
N VAL A 35 4.09 -4.16 61.91
CA VAL A 35 4.00 -4.72 63.26
C VAL A 35 5.43 -4.91 63.76
N LYS A 36 5.73 -4.31 64.91
CA LYS A 36 7.05 -4.15 65.55
C LYS A 36 7.67 -5.48 66.05
N ASN A 37 7.96 -6.44 65.17
CA ASN A 37 8.60 -7.71 65.57
C ASN A 37 9.90 -8.01 64.81
N GLU A 38 10.45 -7.08 64.02
CA GLU A 38 11.74 -7.23 63.34
C GLU A 38 12.85 -6.64 64.22
N GLU A 39 13.64 -7.50 64.86
CA GLU A 39 14.89 -7.08 65.53
C GLU A 39 16.07 -7.47 64.63
N THR A 40 16.92 -6.50 64.28
CA THR A 40 18.22 -6.81 63.67
C THR A 40 19.11 -7.41 64.76
N ILE A 41 19.29 -8.74 64.71
CA ILE A 41 20.02 -9.51 65.73
C ILE A 41 21.52 -9.23 65.61
N SER A 42 22.05 -9.14 64.40
CA SER A 42 23.47 -8.84 64.16
C SER A 42 23.77 -8.48 62.69
N LYS A 43 24.97 -7.93 62.46
CA LYS A 43 25.61 -7.84 61.13
C LYS A 43 26.84 -8.73 61.15
N ASN A 44 26.90 -9.69 60.24
CA ASN A 44 28.06 -10.58 60.09
C ASN A 44 28.38 -10.74 58.61
N ASN A 45 29.65 -10.61 58.21
CA ASN A 45 30.11 -10.81 56.83
C ASN A 45 29.26 -10.08 55.74
N ASN A 46 28.92 -8.81 55.96
CA ASN A 46 28.06 -7.98 55.09
C ASN A 46 26.59 -8.45 54.92
N MET A 47 26.16 -9.46 55.67
CA MET A 47 24.78 -9.93 55.73
C MET A 47 24.07 -9.34 56.95
N GLN A 48 22.82 -8.92 56.76
CA GLN A 48 21.94 -8.48 57.85
C GLN A 48 21.13 -9.67 58.35
N ILE A 49 21.12 -9.89 59.66
CA ILE A 49 20.37 -10.97 60.29
C ILE A 49 19.17 -10.39 61.02
N HIS A 50 17.98 -10.82 60.62
CA HIS A 50 16.70 -10.35 61.13
C HIS A 50 16.00 -11.49 61.86
N GLY A 51 15.59 -11.23 63.10
CA GLY A 51 14.80 -12.17 63.90
C GLY A 51 13.34 -11.77 63.91
N PHE A 52 12.45 -12.74 63.66
CA PHE A 52 11.01 -12.58 63.78
C PHE A 52 10.46 -13.54 64.82
N TYR A 53 9.84 -12.98 65.85
CA TYR A 53 9.14 -13.75 66.88
C TYR A 53 7.65 -13.71 66.58
N LEU A 54 7.12 -14.87 66.18
CA LEU A 54 5.74 -15.06 65.75
C LEU A 54 4.91 -15.59 66.92
N GLU A 55 3.73 -15.00 67.12
CA GLU A 55 2.75 -15.52 68.07
C GLU A 55 1.93 -16.65 67.46
N LYS A 56 1.58 -16.51 66.18
CA LYS A 56 0.80 -17.47 65.42
C LYS A 56 1.52 -17.88 64.14
N GLU A 57 1.20 -19.06 63.67
CA GLU A 57 1.77 -19.65 62.46
C GLU A 57 1.43 -18.81 61.22
N GLU A 58 0.21 -18.28 61.16
CA GLU A 58 -0.27 -17.52 60.02
C GLU A 58 0.48 -16.19 59.83
N ASP A 59 1.11 -15.67 60.89
CA ASP A 59 1.83 -14.40 60.85
C ASP A 59 3.02 -14.47 59.89
N ILE A 60 3.66 -15.64 59.74
CA ILE A 60 4.79 -15.82 58.83
C ILE A 60 4.41 -15.47 57.39
N LEU A 61 3.18 -15.76 56.98
CA LEU A 61 2.71 -15.51 55.62
C LEU A 61 2.82 -14.03 55.29
N ASN A 62 2.44 -13.14 56.21
CA ASN A 62 2.52 -11.70 56.00
C ASN A 62 3.98 -11.23 55.80
N TYR A 63 4.92 -11.80 56.55
CA TYR A 63 6.34 -11.45 56.40
C TYR A 63 6.92 -11.93 55.08
N LEU A 64 6.67 -13.19 54.73
CA LEU A 64 7.14 -13.78 53.48
C LEU A 64 6.49 -13.11 52.27
N ILE A 65 5.21 -12.72 52.42
CA ILE A 65 4.45 -12.06 51.38
C ILE A 65 5.04 -10.68 51.05
N ASN A 66 5.27 -9.88 52.08
CA ASN A 66 5.66 -8.49 51.91
C ASN A 66 7.13 -8.33 51.46
N LYS A 67 8.00 -9.29 51.77
CA LYS A 67 9.44 -9.22 51.42
C LYS A 67 9.76 -9.85 50.06
N ASN A 68 8.75 -10.33 49.33
CA ASN A 68 8.90 -10.93 48.00
C ASN A 68 9.82 -12.17 47.95
N CYS A 69 9.97 -12.88 49.08
CA CYS A 69 10.85 -14.07 49.19
C CYS A 69 10.23 -15.35 48.62
N TYR A 70 9.06 -15.25 47.97
CA TYR A 70 8.20 -16.36 47.55
C TYR A 70 8.84 -17.42 46.67
N GLU A 71 9.81 -17.04 45.83
CA GLU A 71 10.41 -17.92 44.84
C GLU A 71 11.30 -19.01 45.49
N CYS A 72 11.52 -18.95 46.80
CA CYS A 72 12.42 -19.84 47.54
C CYS A 72 11.71 -21.01 48.26
N PHE A 73 10.38 -21.16 48.15
CA PHE A 73 9.59 -21.92 49.15
C PHE A 73 8.97 -23.24 48.71
N SER A 74 9.42 -23.89 47.64
CA SER A 74 8.82 -25.12 47.12
C SER A 74 8.70 -26.29 48.14
N PHE A 75 9.44 -26.29 49.27
CA PHE A 75 9.51 -27.44 50.18
C PHE A 75 9.47 -27.12 51.68
N LEU A 76 8.69 -26.14 52.14
CA LEU A 76 8.31 -26.03 53.57
C LEU A 76 7.48 -27.25 54.06
N THR A 77 7.59 -28.43 53.48
CA THR A 77 6.80 -29.62 53.85
C THR A 77 7.52 -30.56 54.82
N LEU A 78 8.73 -30.19 55.25
CA LEU A 78 9.58 -31.01 56.11
C LEU A 78 9.19 -30.96 57.59
N GLU A 79 9.48 -32.06 58.27
CA GLU A 79 9.20 -32.33 59.69
C GLU A 79 10.07 -31.55 60.69
N TYR A 80 11.08 -30.82 60.21
CA TYR A 80 12.10 -30.20 61.05
C TYR A 80 12.37 -28.75 60.61
N PRO A 81 12.89 -27.91 61.53
CA PRO A 81 13.35 -26.58 61.16
C PRO A 81 14.38 -26.66 60.03
N CYS A 82 14.18 -25.85 59.02
CA CYS A 82 14.96 -25.87 57.80
C CYS A 82 15.45 -24.48 57.43
N TYR A 83 16.45 -24.42 56.55
CA TYR A 83 16.75 -23.18 55.86
C TYR A 83 16.81 -23.35 54.35
N ASN A 84 16.47 -22.27 53.65
CA ASN A 84 16.48 -22.17 52.19
C ASN A 84 17.28 -20.95 51.72
N GLY A 85 17.72 -20.99 50.46
CA GLY A 85 18.33 -19.87 49.76
C GLY A 85 17.78 -19.76 48.34
N GLU A 86 18.06 -18.64 47.66
CA GLU A 86 17.58 -18.39 46.31
C GLU A 86 18.38 -19.22 45.28
N ASN A 87 17.80 -20.30 44.73
CA ASN A 87 18.06 -20.64 43.34
C ASN A 87 17.08 -21.62 42.71
N VAL A 88 16.85 -21.35 41.43
CA VAL A 88 15.99 -22.03 40.49
C VAL A 88 16.71 -23.29 39.99
N LYS A 89 16.04 -24.44 40.07
CA LYS A 89 16.50 -25.80 39.69
C LYS A 89 17.41 -26.45 40.74
N TYR A 90 16.89 -27.51 41.36
CA TYR A 90 17.42 -28.31 42.49
C TYR A 90 16.97 -27.82 43.87
N ASP A 91 15.73 -28.20 44.20
CA ASP A 91 15.15 -28.19 45.55
C ASP A 91 16.11 -28.76 46.57
N LEU A 92 16.50 -27.99 47.58
CA LEU A 92 17.02 -28.55 48.83
C LEU A 92 16.73 -27.65 50.03
N ASN A 93 16.16 -28.29 51.05
CA ASN A 93 16.12 -27.81 52.43
C ASN A 93 17.23 -28.50 53.21
N CYS A 94 18.06 -27.74 53.89
CA CYS A 94 18.96 -28.33 54.88
C CYS A 94 18.28 -28.28 56.25
N ARG A 95 18.37 -29.39 56.99
CA ARG A 95 17.84 -29.46 58.35
C ARG A 95 18.76 -28.68 59.28
N ILE A 96 18.17 -27.93 60.20
CA ILE A 96 18.95 -27.23 61.21
C ILE A 96 19.33 -28.25 62.30
N LYS A 97 20.63 -28.43 62.52
CA LYS A 97 21.18 -29.31 63.55
C LYS A 97 20.80 -28.76 64.92
N ASN A 98 20.19 -29.61 65.75
CA ASN A 98 19.82 -29.29 67.13
C ASN A 98 19.14 -27.91 67.23
N PRO A 99 17.94 -27.75 66.64
CA PRO A 99 17.31 -26.45 66.54
C PRO A 99 17.10 -25.84 67.94
N PRO A 100 17.62 -24.62 68.18
CA PRO A 100 17.55 -23.98 69.47
C PRO A 100 16.11 -23.62 69.87
N VAL A 101 15.90 -23.53 71.18
CA VAL A 101 14.73 -22.91 71.80
C VAL A 101 15.21 -21.69 72.55
N VAL A 102 14.60 -20.54 72.31
CA VAL A 102 14.97 -19.27 72.93
C VAL A 102 13.87 -18.85 73.90
N GLN A 103 14.25 -18.41 75.09
CA GLN A 103 13.34 -17.82 76.06
C GLN A 103 13.40 -16.30 75.97
N LEU A 104 12.26 -15.65 75.74
CA LEU A 104 12.10 -14.20 75.80
C LEU A 104 11.02 -13.86 76.81
N GLY A 105 11.44 -13.29 77.94
CA GLY A 105 10.58 -13.09 79.11
C GLY A 105 10.05 -14.43 79.64
N TYR A 106 8.72 -14.55 79.74
CA TYR A 106 8.03 -15.76 80.19
C TYR A 106 7.68 -16.74 79.05
N ASN A 107 8.03 -16.42 77.81
CA ASN A 107 7.65 -17.21 76.64
C ASN A 107 8.85 -17.96 76.08
N ASN A 108 8.63 -19.22 75.70
CA ASN A 108 9.60 -20.02 74.95
C ASN A 108 9.25 -19.98 73.46
N TYR A 109 10.27 -19.93 72.61
CA TYR A 109 10.14 -19.90 71.16
C TYR A 109 10.97 -21.01 70.52
N SER A 110 10.35 -21.80 69.65
CA SER A 110 11.04 -22.80 68.83
C SER A 110 11.51 -22.16 67.53
N LEU A 111 12.71 -22.52 67.08
CA LEU A 111 13.12 -22.21 65.71
C LEU A 111 12.18 -22.91 64.72
N MET A 112 11.63 -22.13 63.79
CA MET A 112 10.71 -22.61 62.78
C MET A 112 11.42 -22.82 61.44
N CYS A 113 12.05 -21.77 60.92
CA CYS A 113 12.89 -21.84 59.73
C CYS A 113 13.83 -20.64 59.64
N VAL A 114 14.79 -20.73 58.74
CA VAL A 114 15.71 -19.64 58.39
C VAL A 114 15.64 -19.43 56.88
N ILE A 115 15.60 -18.19 56.43
CA ILE A 115 15.47 -17.87 55.01
C ILE A 115 16.54 -16.87 54.63
N PHE A 116 17.26 -17.17 53.55
CA PHE A 116 18.17 -16.21 52.95
C PHE A 116 17.48 -15.54 51.75
N ASP A 117 17.68 -14.24 51.58
CA ASP A 117 17.16 -13.53 50.41
C ASP A 117 17.81 -13.98 49.10
N LYS A 118 19.08 -14.42 49.18
CA LYS A 118 19.97 -14.86 48.10
C LYS A 118 20.94 -15.91 48.61
N GLY A 119 21.54 -16.71 47.74
CA GLY A 119 22.74 -17.45 48.12
C GLY A 119 23.09 -18.66 47.26
N ILE A 120 24.36 -19.03 47.25
CA ILE A 120 24.87 -20.22 46.58
C ILE A 120 25.01 -21.34 47.60
N ARG A 121 24.42 -22.50 47.30
CA ARG A 121 24.45 -23.66 48.18
C ARG A 121 25.77 -24.44 48.08
N ASP A 122 26.30 -24.89 49.22
CA ASP A 122 27.28 -25.99 49.25
C ASP A 122 26.54 -27.33 49.07
N LYS A 123 27.02 -28.16 48.13
CA LYS A 123 26.39 -29.42 47.70
C LYS A 123 26.41 -30.53 48.77
N LYS A 124 26.96 -30.26 49.96
CA LYS A 124 26.99 -31.20 51.07
C LYS A 124 25.62 -31.29 51.73
N ASP A 125 25.03 -32.48 51.72
CA ASP A 125 23.74 -32.82 52.31
C ASP A 125 23.84 -33.03 53.83
N ASP A 126 24.34 -32.04 54.56
CA ASP A 126 24.52 -32.16 56.00
C ASP A 126 23.90 -31.02 56.81
N PHE A 127 23.49 -31.38 58.02
CA PHE A 127 22.81 -30.51 58.98
C PHE A 127 23.68 -29.31 59.36
N TYR A 128 23.13 -28.10 59.29
CA TYR A 128 23.82 -26.87 59.73
C TYR A 128 23.30 -26.43 61.09
N SER A 129 24.17 -26.07 62.04
CA SER A 129 23.72 -25.35 63.23
C SER A 129 23.30 -23.92 62.85
N LEU A 130 22.43 -23.30 63.65
CA LEU A 130 22.06 -21.90 63.44
C LEU A 130 23.29 -20.98 63.44
N GLU A 131 24.22 -21.19 64.37
CA GLU A 131 25.49 -20.45 64.45
C GLU A 131 26.33 -20.56 63.17
N ASN A 132 26.34 -21.73 62.52
CA ASN A 132 27.03 -21.90 61.24
C ASN A 132 26.34 -21.07 60.15
N LEU A 133 25.01 -21.05 60.13
CA LEU A 133 24.25 -20.27 59.16
C LEU A 133 24.44 -18.76 59.35
N GLU A 134 24.49 -18.28 60.59
CA GLU A 134 24.76 -16.86 60.89
C GLU A 134 26.15 -16.39 60.42
N LYS A 135 27.09 -17.33 60.25
CA LYS A 135 28.43 -17.06 59.71
C LYS A 135 28.51 -17.25 58.19
N MET A 136 27.58 -18.02 57.62
CA MET A 136 27.51 -18.33 56.19
C MET A 136 26.61 -17.33 55.48
N SER A 137 27.19 -16.31 54.85
CA SER A 137 26.39 -15.45 53.97
C SER A 137 26.12 -16.11 52.62
N ASN A 138 27.12 -16.80 52.05
CA ASN A 138 27.02 -17.48 50.75
C ASN A 138 26.45 -16.59 49.62
N GLY A 139 26.65 -15.27 49.69
CA GLY A 139 26.11 -14.30 48.74
C GLY A 139 24.73 -13.72 49.10
N ALA A 140 24.14 -14.13 50.22
CA ALA A 140 22.97 -13.49 50.81
C ALA A 140 23.30 -12.09 51.33
N SER A 141 22.35 -11.16 51.15
CA SER A 141 22.41 -9.85 51.81
C SER A 141 21.60 -9.84 53.11
N ASN A 142 20.58 -10.71 53.20
CA ASN A 142 19.71 -10.82 54.37
C ASN A 142 19.48 -12.29 54.74
N MET A 143 19.51 -12.56 56.04
CA MET A 143 19.09 -13.80 56.67
C MET A 143 17.92 -13.48 57.61
N TYR A 144 16.83 -14.21 57.47
CA TYR A 144 15.59 -14.05 58.22
C TYR A 144 15.36 -15.29 59.06
N ILE A 145 15.30 -15.14 60.38
CA ILE A 145 15.13 -16.23 61.34
C ILE A 145 13.73 -16.14 61.91
N PHE A 146 12.92 -17.17 61.69
CA PHE A 146 11.55 -17.22 62.19
C PHE A 146 11.46 -18.13 63.41
N TRP A 147 10.96 -17.54 64.49
CA TRP A 147 10.75 -18.19 65.77
C TRP A 147 9.25 -18.25 66.06
N LEU A 148 8.74 -19.41 66.45
CA LEU A 148 7.32 -19.59 66.78
C LEU A 148 7.15 -19.76 68.29
N LYS A 149 6.26 -18.97 68.88
CA LYS A 149 5.91 -19.06 70.29
C LYS A 149 5.38 -20.45 70.62
N GLN A 150 5.99 -21.10 71.60
CA GLN A 150 5.50 -22.36 72.14
C GLN A 150 4.27 -22.10 73.00
N GLN A 151 3.18 -22.80 72.70
CA GLN A 151 2.08 -22.91 73.65
C GLN A 151 2.50 -23.90 74.76
N THR A 152 2.30 -23.52 76.02
CA THR A 152 2.81 -24.21 77.20
C THR A 152 2.31 -25.64 77.33
N PHE A 153 3.16 -26.66 77.12
CA PHE A 153 2.83 -28.06 77.43
C PHE A 153 4.06 -28.90 77.88
N THR A 154 3.80 -29.88 78.75
CA THR A 154 4.74 -30.75 79.50
C THR A 154 5.60 -31.67 78.62
N LEU A 155 6.65 -32.31 79.18
CA LEU A 155 7.73 -33.04 78.47
C LEU A 155 7.31 -34.10 77.42
N ASN A 156 6.14 -34.75 77.57
CA ASN A 156 5.60 -35.68 76.55
C ASN A 156 5.31 -34.99 75.20
N SER A 157 5.26 -33.66 75.19
CA SER A 157 5.04 -32.83 74.00
C SER A 157 6.21 -32.82 73.00
N ILE A 158 7.40 -33.34 73.31
CA ILE A 158 8.56 -33.22 72.39
C ILE A 158 8.42 -34.09 71.13
N ILE A 159 7.79 -35.26 71.23
CA ILE A 159 7.55 -36.15 70.07
C ILE A 159 6.33 -35.68 69.26
N GLU A 160 5.31 -35.12 69.93
CA GLU A 160 4.16 -34.48 69.26
C GLU A 160 4.55 -33.14 68.58
N LYS A 161 5.58 -32.44 69.08
CA LYS A 161 6.13 -31.19 68.52
C LYS A 161 6.66 -31.33 67.09
N GLN A 162 7.30 -32.45 66.74
CA GLN A 162 7.84 -32.66 65.39
C GLN A 162 6.73 -32.90 64.36
N LYS A 163 5.66 -33.62 64.77
CA LYS A 163 4.45 -33.76 63.93
C LYS A 163 3.71 -32.44 63.75
N HIS A 164 3.59 -31.63 64.81
CA HIS A 164 2.94 -30.33 64.74
C HIS A 164 3.67 -29.40 63.75
N ILE A 165 5.00 -29.22 63.87
CA ILE A 165 5.78 -28.34 62.98
C ILE A 165 5.66 -28.75 61.49
N LYS A 166 5.56 -30.04 61.19
CA LYS A 166 5.31 -30.55 59.83
C LYS A 166 4.00 -30.00 59.26
N ASP A 167 2.90 -30.14 60.01
CA ASP A 167 1.57 -29.72 59.57
C ASP A 167 1.49 -28.20 59.39
N ILE A 168 2.18 -27.46 60.27
CA ILE A 168 2.34 -25.99 60.16
C ILE A 168 3.00 -25.61 58.85
N ASN A 169 4.21 -26.13 58.62
CA ASN A 169 5.01 -25.73 57.47
C ASN A 169 4.31 -26.13 56.15
N GLN A 170 3.63 -27.30 56.13
CA GLN A 170 2.78 -27.71 55.00
C GLN A 170 1.62 -26.75 54.73
N ARG A 171 0.89 -26.30 55.76
CA ARG A 171 -0.20 -25.34 55.61
C ARG A 171 0.27 -24.00 55.05
N ILE A 172 1.41 -23.51 55.52
CA ILE A 172 2.04 -22.28 55.02
C ILE A 172 2.46 -22.46 53.57
N PHE A 173 3.10 -23.58 53.24
CA PHE A 173 3.50 -23.89 51.87
C PHE A 173 2.33 -23.84 50.89
N TYR A 174 1.25 -24.56 51.18
CA TYR A 174 0.08 -24.58 50.29
C TYR A 174 -0.57 -23.21 50.14
N ARG A 175 -0.61 -22.39 51.21
CA ARG A 175 -1.13 -21.02 51.12
C ARG A 175 -0.25 -20.13 50.25
N LEU A 176 1.07 -20.21 50.39
CA LEU A 176 2.01 -19.47 49.53
C LEU A 176 1.88 -19.88 48.06
N GLU A 177 1.76 -21.18 47.78
CA GLU A 177 1.56 -21.69 46.43
C GLU A 177 0.27 -21.13 45.81
N ILE A 178 -0.83 -21.11 46.58
CA ILE A 178 -2.10 -20.52 46.13
C ILE A 178 -1.94 -19.04 45.79
N GLU A 179 -1.32 -18.25 46.67
CA GLU A 179 -1.10 -16.82 46.44
C GLU A 179 -0.19 -16.56 45.22
N PHE A 180 0.82 -17.40 45.02
CA PHE A 180 1.68 -17.33 43.84
C PHE A 180 0.92 -17.61 42.55
N GLN A 181 0.09 -18.66 42.54
CA GLN A 181 -0.74 -18.97 41.37
C GLN A 181 -1.78 -17.88 41.11
N LYS A 182 -2.38 -17.28 42.15
CA LYS A 182 -3.26 -16.10 42.01
C LYS A 182 -2.54 -14.93 41.35
N ASN A 183 -1.34 -14.58 41.82
CA ASN A 183 -0.56 -13.48 41.26
C ASN A 183 -0.16 -13.74 39.79
N LYS A 184 0.22 -14.98 39.44
CA LYS A 184 0.41 -15.39 38.04
C LYS A 184 -0.85 -15.23 37.20
N ILE A 185 -2.00 -15.66 37.71
CA ILE A 185 -3.29 -15.52 37.04
C ILE A 185 -3.62 -14.04 36.81
N GLU A 186 -3.39 -13.17 37.79
CA GLU A 186 -3.61 -11.73 37.63
C GLU A 186 -2.72 -11.11 36.56
N LYS A 187 -1.43 -11.45 36.53
CA LYS A 187 -0.50 -11.00 35.47
C LYS A 187 -0.98 -11.46 34.08
N ILE A 188 -1.43 -12.71 33.96
CA ILE A 188 -1.97 -13.25 32.70
C ILE A 188 -3.26 -12.52 32.32
N LYS A 189 -4.17 -12.28 33.28
CA LYS A 189 -5.44 -11.58 33.06
C LYS A 189 -5.21 -10.14 32.57
N HIS A 190 -4.25 -9.43 33.17
CA HIS A 190 -3.86 -8.10 32.72
C HIS A 190 -3.33 -8.12 31.27
N LYS A 191 -2.44 -9.06 30.94
CA LYS A 191 -1.91 -9.22 29.58
C LYS A 191 -3.02 -9.55 28.57
N LEU A 192 -3.98 -10.40 28.94
CA LEU A 192 -5.11 -10.76 28.11
C LEU A 192 -6.00 -9.55 27.82
N ASN A 193 -6.26 -8.71 28.82
CA ASN A 193 -7.03 -7.47 28.64
C ASN A 193 -6.34 -6.49 27.68
N LEU A 194 -5.01 -6.35 27.76
CA LEU A 194 -4.24 -5.51 26.83
C LEU A 194 -4.37 -6.02 25.39
N LEU A 195 -4.14 -7.33 25.17
CA LEU A 195 -4.26 -7.94 23.84
C LEU A 195 -5.67 -7.82 23.27
N GLN A 196 -6.71 -7.92 24.12
CA GLN A 196 -8.10 -7.77 23.68
C GLN A 196 -8.39 -6.33 23.23
N LYS A 197 -7.81 -5.34 23.90
CA LYS A 197 -7.91 -3.93 23.49
C LYS A 197 -7.23 -3.68 22.15
N GLU A 198 -5.98 -4.15 21.99
CA GLU A 198 -5.23 -4.04 20.74
C GLU A 198 -5.97 -4.69 19.56
N LYS A 199 -6.54 -5.89 19.78
CA LYS A 199 -7.38 -6.57 18.78
C LYS A 199 -8.56 -5.71 18.34
N ASN A 200 -9.27 -5.11 19.28
CA ASN A 200 -10.43 -4.26 18.97
C ASN A 200 -10.04 -3.00 18.19
N ASP A 201 -8.92 -2.37 18.56
CA ASP A 201 -8.39 -1.20 17.87
C ASP A 201 -8.00 -1.54 16.42
N LEU A 202 -7.34 -2.68 16.19
CA LEU A 202 -7.02 -3.18 14.85
C LEU A 202 -8.27 -3.47 14.01
N ILE A 203 -9.29 -4.09 14.59
CA ILE A 203 -10.57 -4.36 13.90
C ILE A 203 -11.21 -3.04 13.43
N ASN A 204 -11.19 -2.01 14.28
CA ASN A 204 -11.75 -0.71 13.94
C ASN A 204 -10.96 -0.01 12.82
N GLN A 205 -9.63 -0.11 12.84
CA GLN A 205 -8.77 0.40 11.76
C GLN A 205 -9.02 -0.32 10.43
N ILE A 206 -9.06 -1.65 10.43
CA ILE A 206 -9.34 -2.42 9.21
C ILE A 206 -10.72 -2.06 8.64
N LYS A 207 -11.73 -1.86 9.50
CA LYS A 207 -13.06 -1.46 9.08
C LYS A 207 -13.09 -0.06 8.44
N SER A 208 -12.36 0.90 9.00
CA SER A 208 -12.30 2.26 8.45
C SER A 208 -11.54 2.30 7.12
N GLU A 209 -10.42 1.58 7.00
CA GLU A 209 -9.66 1.45 5.76
C GLU A 209 -10.48 0.77 4.66
N LYS A 210 -11.18 -0.33 4.98
CA LYS A 210 -12.06 -1.01 4.03
C LYS A 210 -13.13 -0.07 3.48
N ASN A 211 -13.73 0.76 4.33
CA ASN A 211 -14.72 1.75 3.90
C ASN A 211 -14.11 2.83 3.01
N TYR A 212 -12.90 3.30 3.33
CA TYR A 212 -12.16 4.25 2.52
C TYR A 212 -11.86 3.70 1.13
N PHE A 213 -11.29 2.49 1.03
CA PHE A 213 -10.99 1.86 -0.25
C PHE A 213 -12.25 1.56 -1.07
N LYS A 214 -13.34 1.16 -0.41
CA LYS A 214 -14.64 0.98 -1.07
C LYS A 214 -15.13 2.29 -1.70
N SER A 215 -15.07 3.40 -0.98
CA SER A 215 -15.45 4.72 -1.51
C SER A 215 -14.59 5.12 -2.71
N GLN A 216 -13.27 4.94 -2.61
CA GLN A 216 -12.34 5.26 -3.70
C GLN A 216 -12.61 4.43 -4.95
N LEU A 217 -12.91 3.13 -4.77
CA LEU A 217 -13.27 2.26 -5.88
C LEU A 217 -14.54 2.74 -6.59
N GLU A 218 -15.58 3.13 -5.85
CA GLU A 218 -16.81 3.66 -6.43
C GLU A 218 -16.56 4.99 -7.18
N THR A 219 -15.74 5.89 -6.63
CA THR A 219 -15.33 7.12 -7.34
C THR A 219 -14.61 6.80 -8.66
N LYS A 220 -13.69 5.84 -8.64
CA LYS A 220 -12.96 5.42 -9.85
C LYS A 220 -13.86 4.77 -10.90
N LYS A 221 -14.85 3.96 -10.49
CA LYS A 221 -15.85 3.42 -11.41
C LYS A 221 -16.64 4.54 -12.10
N LEU A 222 -17.03 5.58 -11.35
CA LEU A 222 -17.74 6.73 -11.93
C LEU A 222 -16.86 7.53 -12.90
N GLU A 223 -15.57 7.71 -12.60
CA GLU A 223 -14.61 8.34 -13.54
C GLU A 223 -14.48 7.53 -14.83
N ILE A 224 -14.33 6.21 -14.74
CA ILE A 224 -14.26 5.33 -15.92
C ILE A 224 -15.53 5.44 -16.76
N LEU A 225 -16.72 5.45 -16.12
CA LEU A 225 -17.99 5.60 -16.83
C LEU A 225 -18.07 6.93 -17.60
N LYS A 226 -17.61 8.03 -16.99
CA LYS A 226 -17.56 9.35 -17.66
C LYS A 226 -16.64 9.34 -18.87
N ILE A 227 -15.46 8.75 -18.74
CA ILE A 227 -14.49 8.61 -19.84
C ILE A 227 -15.08 7.75 -20.95
N GLN A 228 -15.79 6.67 -20.62
CA GLN A 228 -16.44 5.80 -21.60
C GLN A 228 -17.49 6.57 -22.42
N ILE A 229 -18.35 7.35 -21.77
CA ILE A 229 -19.35 8.19 -22.45
C ILE A 229 -18.67 9.22 -23.38
N GLN A 230 -17.57 9.84 -22.92
CA GLN A 230 -16.82 10.79 -23.75
C GLN A 230 -16.20 10.12 -24.97
N LYS A 231 -15.63 8.92 -24.79
CA LYS A 231 -15.06 8.12 -25.88
C LYS A 231 -16.13 7.78 -26.92
N ASP A 232 -17.28 7.27 -26.49
CA ASP A 232 -18.37 6.88 -27.40
C ASP A 232 -18.87 8.08 -28.20
N ASN A 233 -18.97 9.26 -27.58
CA ASN A 233 -19.33 10.50 -28.28
C ASN A 233 -18.30 10.91 -29.34
N LEU A 234 -17.00 10.80 -29.02
CA LEU A 234 -15.92 11.11 -29.96
C LEU A 234 -15.88 10.12 -31.13
N GLU A 235 -16.10 8.83 -30.88
CA GLU A 235 -16.17 7.79 -31.92
C GLU A 235 -17.34 8.05 -32.88
N ASN A 236 -18.51 8.42 -32.35
CA ASN A 236 -19.66 8.80 -33.18
C ASN A 236 -19.37 10.04 -34.04
N SER A 237 -18.75 11.07 -33.46
CA SER A 237 -18.36 12.27 -34.21
C SER A 237 -17.34 11.96 -35.31
N LEU A 238 -16.35 11.11 -35.02
CA LEU A 238 -15.36 10.67 -36.00
C LEU A 238 -16.02 9.93 -37.16
N LYS A 239 -16.95 9.01 -36.87
CA LYS A 239 -17.67 8.24 -37.88
C LYS A 239 -18.50 9.14 -38.81
N LEU A 240 -19.16 10.16 -38.25
CA LEU A 240 -19.87 11.17 -39.05
C LEU A 240 -18.91 11.94 -39.96
N LYS A 241 -17.78 12.43 -39.44
CA LYS A 241 -16.79 13.14 -40.26
C LYS A 241 -16.15 12.27 -41.34
N GLN A 242 -15.93 10.99 -41.06
CA GLN A 242 -15.45 10.03 -42.07
C GLN A 242 -16.47 9.84 -43.19
N GLN A 243 -17.77 9.79 -42.85
CA GLN A 243 -18.84 9.70 -43.83
C GLN A 243 -18.93 10.97 -44.69
N GLU A 244 -18.89 12.15 -44.06
CA GLU A 244 -18.86 13.44 -44.78
C GLU A 244 -17.68 13.53 -45.75
N LEU A 245 -16.49 13.07 -45.33
CA LEU A 245 -15.30 13.02 -46.19
C LEU A 245 -15.53 12.12 -47.42
N LEU A 246 -16.11 10.94 -47.21
CA LEU A 246 -16.40 9.99 -48.28
C LEU A 246 -17.42 10.56 -49.29
N ASP A 247 -18.45 11.23 -48.79
CA ASP A 247 -19.49 11.83 -49.64
C ASP A 247 -18.94 13.01 -50.44
N ASN A 248 -18.08 13.84 -49.85
CA ASN A 248 -17.38 14.91 -50.55
C ASN A 248 -16.46 14.39 -51.66
N GLN A 249 -15.71 13.30 -51.40
CA GLN A 249 -14.86 12.67 -52.42
C GLN A 249 -15.68 12.11 -53.60
N LYS A 250 -16.84 11.51 -53.34
CA LYS A 250 -17.75 11.04 -54.40
C LYS A 250 -18.25 12.19 -55.26
N LEU A 251 -18.59 13.33 -54.66
CA LEU A 251 -19.05 14.52 -55.38
C LEU A 251 -17.99 14.97 -56.40
N THR A 252 -16.71 15.02 -55.98
CA THR A 252 -15.60 15.43 -56.85
C THR A 252 -15.35 14.45 -58.00
N GLU A 253 -15.56 13.14 -57.78
CA GLU A 253 -15.45 12.15 -58.86
C GLU A 253 -16.60 12.25 -59.86
N ILE A 254 -17.82 12.55 -59.41
CA ILE A 254 -18.97 12.81 -60.30
C ILE A 254 -18.70 14.02 -61.21
N GLU A 255 -18.18 15.12 -60.67
CA GLU A 255 -17.80 16.31 -61.45
C GLU A 255 -16.73 15.98 -62.51
N LYS A 256 -15.68 15.23 -62.14
CA LYS A 256 -14.67 14.75 -63.11
C LYS A 256 -15.28 13.89 -64.21
N THR A 257 -16.29 13.06 -63.88
CA THR A 257 -16.93 12.20 -64.89
C THR A 257 -17.80 12.99 -65.85
N ASN A 258 -18.51 14.02 -65.37
CA ASN A 258 -19.29 14.92 -66.21
C ASN A 258 -18.40 15.73 -67.14
N LEU A 259 -17.31 16.31 -66.63
CA LEU A 259 -16.32 17.02 -67.46
C LEU A 259 -15.72 16.11 -68.54
N LYS A 260 -15.41 14.84 -68.22
CA LYS A 260 -14.96 13.86 -69.23
C LYS A 260 -16.00 13.61 -70.33
N LYS A 261 -17.30 13.56 -69.99
CA LYS A 261 -18.38 13.43 -70.99
C LYS A 261 -18.49 14.68 -71.86
N GLU A 262 -18.43 15.87 -71.26
CA GLU A 262 -18.44 17.13 -72.02
C GLU A 262 -17.26 17.23 -72.98
N ILE A 263 -16.03 16.93 -72.51
CA ILE A 263 -14.84 16.88 -73.35
C ILE A 263 -15.02 15.88 -74.51
N LYS A 264 -15.60 14.69 -74.24
CA LYS A 264 -15.87 13.69 -75.27
C LYS A 264 -16.86 14.21 -76.32
N ASN A 265 -17.93 14.89 -75.90
CA ASN A 265 -18.90 15.49 -76.80
C ASN A 265 -18.29 16.62 -77.65
N ILE A 266 -17.52 17.51 -77.03
CA ILE A 266 -16.80 18.58 -77.74
C ILE A 266 -15.88 17.96 -78.80
N LYS A 267 -15.13 16.92 -78.45
CA LYS A 267 -14.23 16.23 -79.38
C LYS A 267 -14.97 15.62 -80.58
N ILE A 268 -16.11 14.98 -80.34
CA ILE A 268 -16.96 14.44 -81.42
C ILE A 268 -17.46 15.55 -82.34
N ASN A 269 -17.93 16.67 -81.77
CA ASN A 269 -18.40 17.81 -82.56
C ASN A 269 -17.27 18.40 -83.40
N LEU A 270 -16.07 18.56 -82.82
CA LEU A 270 -14.89 19.08 -83.51
C LEU A 270 -14.46 18.15 -84.65
N ASP A 271 -14.44 16.83 -84.43
CA ASP A 271 -14.10 15.83 -85.46
C ASP A 271 -15.10 15.86 -86.63
N ASN A 272 -16.39 16.07 -86.34
CA ASN A 272 -17.42 16.22 -87.37
C ASN A 272 -17.22 17.51 -88.17
N GLU A 273 -16.94 18.63 -87.51
CA GLU A 273 -16.69 19.92 -88.16
C GLU A 273 -15.41 19.87 -89.03
N ILE A 274 -14.35 19.19 -88.57
CA ILE A 274 -13.15 18.92 -89.37
C ILE A 274 -13.49 18.08 -90.61
N LYS A 275 -14.30 17.03 -90.47
CA LYS A 275 -14.74 16.21 -91.61
C LYS A 275 -15.54 17.03 -92.63
N GLU A 276 -16.47 17.86 -92.17
CA GLU A 276 -17.23 18.76 -93.04
C GLU A 276 -16.31 19.75 -93.77
N ASN A 277 -15.35 20.35 -93.06
CA ASN A 277 -14.39 21.28 -93.67
C ASN A 277 -13.46 20.58 -94.66
N LEU A 278 -13.04 19.35 -94.41
CA LEU A 278 -12.31 18.54 -95.38
C LEU A 278 -13.12 18.29 -96.66
N ILE A 279 -14.42 18.00 -96.54
CA ILE A 279 -15.32 17.84 -97.69
C ILE A 279 -15.45 19.16 -98.46
N LYS A 280 -15.66 20.28 -97.76
CA LYS A 280 -15.74 21.62 -98.36
C LYS A 280 -14.43 21.99 -99.09
N ASN A 281 -13.27 21.70 -98.49
CA ASN A 281 -11.97 21.96 -99.10
C ASN A 281 -11.75 21.15 -100.38
N LYS A 282 -12.08 19.85 -100.38
CA LYS A 282 -12.05 19.03 -101.61
C LYS A 282 -12.94 19.63 -102.70
N LYS A 283 -14.11 20.15 -102.33
CA LYS A 283 -15.01 20.81 -103.28
C LYS A 283 -14.42 22.11 -103.83
N ILE A 284 -13.73 22.90 -103.01
CA ILE A 284 -13.00 24.10 -103.45
C ILE A 284 -11.89 23.73 -104.44
N GLU A 285 -11.12 22.66 -104.18
CA GLU A 285 -10.08 22.18 -105.11
C GLU A 285 -10.66 21.73 -106.47
N GLU A 286 -11.79 21.02 -106.47
CA GLU A 286 -12.53 20.66 -107.68
C GLU A 286 -13.00 21.90 -108.45
N LEU A 287 -13.56 22.89 -107.76
CA LEU A 287 -14.03 24.12 -108.40
C LEU A 287 -12.87 24.94 -108.98
N ASN A 288 -11.74 25.03 -108.28
CA ASN A 288 -10.54 25.71 -108.76
C ASN A 288 -9.95 25.05 -110.01
N THR A 289 -9.94 23.71 -110.07
CA THR A 289 -9.50 22.98 -111.27
C THR A 289 -10.44 23.22 -112.46
N GLN A 290 -11.76 23.22 -112.23
CA GLN A 290 -12.75 23.57 -113.25
C GLN A 290 -12.58 25.02 -113.75
N LEU A 291 -12.37 25.98 -112.85
CA LEU A 291 -12.14 27.39 -113.20
C LEU A 291 -10.89 27.56 -114.06
N ASN A 292 -9.79 26.90 -113.71
CA ASN A 292 -8.55 26.92 -114.50
C ASN A 292 -8.76 26.38 -115.92
N LEU A 293 -9.47 25.25 -116.06
CA LEU A 293 -9.82 24.70 -117.38
C LEU A 293 -10.69 25.66 -118.21
N LEU A 294 -11.65 26.32 -117.57
CA LEU A 294 -12.51 27.30 -118.23
C LEU A 294 -11.72 28.54 -118.67
N ASN A 295 -10.80 29.04 -117.83
CA ASN A 295 -9.91 30.13 -118.18
C ASN A 295 -9.03 29.79 -119.39
N ILE A 296 -8.47 28.58 -119.46
CA ILE A 296 -7.71 28.12 -120.64
C ILE A 296 -8.60 28.15 -121.90
N LYS A 297 -9.84 27.61 -121.81
CA LYS A 297 -10.80 27.65 -122.92
C LYS A 297 -11.13 29.08 -123.36
N PHE A 298 -11.37 29.97 -122.39
CA PHE A 298 -11.68 31.37 -122.66
C PHE A 298 -10.51 32.09 -123.35
N GLN A 299 -9.27 31.88 -122.89
CA GLN A 299 -8.10 32.46 -123.56
C GLN A 299 -7.96 31.96 -124.99
N ASN A 300 -8.17 30.66 -125.24
CA ASN A 300 -8.13 30.10 -126.58
C ASN A 300 -9.19 30.73 -127.51
N GLU A 301 -10.43 30.90 -127.03
CA GLU A 301 -11.49 31.59 -127.80
C GLU A 301 -11.18 33.07 -128.02
N LYS A 302 -10.61 33.75 -127.03
CA LYS A 302 -10.16 35.15 -127.16
C LYS A 302 -9.09 35.29 -128.26
N THR A 303 -8.11 34.38 -128.31
CA THR A 303 -7.08 34.36 -129.36
C THR A 303 -7.69 34.11 -130.73
N LYS A 304 -8.63 33.17 -130.87
CA LYS A 304 -9.37 32.94 -132.13
C LYS A 304 -10.11 34.20 -132.58
N TYR A 305 -10.82 34.86 -131.67
CA TYR A 305 -11.54 36.10 -131.96
C TYR A 305 -10.59 37.21 -132.43
N GLN A 306 -9.43 37.38 -131.78
CA GLN A 306 -8.41 38.34 -132.20
C GLN A 306 -7.89 38.04 -133.61
N GLN A 307 -7.60 36.77 -133.93
CA GLN A 307 -7.19 36.37 -135.28
C GLN A 307 -8.27 36.67 -136.35
N ILE A 308 -9.55 36.43 -136.02
CA ILE A 308 -10.67 36.76 -136.92
C ILE A 308 -10.77 38.28 -137.12
N LYS A 309 -10.66 39.05 -136.04
CA LYS A 309 -10.70 40.51 -136.08
C LYS A 309 -9.57 41.09 -136.94
N GLU A 310 -8.34 40.65 -136.73
CA GLU A 310 -7.17 41.06 -137.54
C GLU A 310 -7.35 40.68 -139.02
N ASN A 311 -7.87 39.48 -139.32
CA ASN A 311 -8.18 39.07 -140.68
C ASN A 311 -9.27 39.94 -141.33
N LEU A 312 -10.30 40.32 -140.59
CA LEU A 312 -11.36 41.21 -141.06
C LEU A 312 -10.84 42.63 -141.30
N GLU A 313 -10.04 43.17 -140.39
CA GLU A 313 -9.38 44.48 -140.55
C GLU A 313 -8.45 44.49 -141.76
N LYS A 314 -7.68 43.42 -141.96
CA LYS A 314 -6.83 43.26 -143.16
C LYS A 314 -7.67 43.24 -144.44
N LYS A 315 -8.73 42.42 -144.49
CA LYS A 315 -9.66 42.40 -145.64
C LYS A 315 -10.33 43.75 -145.87
N HIS A 316 -10.74 44.44 -144.81
CA HIS A 316 -11.37 45.77 -144.91
C HIS A 316 -10.39 46.78 -145.50
N ASN A 317 -9.13 46.79 -145.06
CA ASN A 317 -8.08 47.63 -145.61
C ASN A 317 -7.75 47.28 -147.07
N ASP A 318 -7.72 45.98 -147.42
CA ASP A 318 -7.55 45.53 -148.81
C ASP A 318 -8.70 46.04 -149.69
N TYR A 319 -9.96 45.94 -149.23
CA TYR A 319 -11.13 46.45 -149.95
C TYR A 319 -11.16 47.98 -150.04
N LEU A 320 -10.77 48.69 -148.98
CA LEU A 320 -10.59 50.16 -149.01
C LEU A 320 -9.52 50.55 -150.02
N GLY A 321 -8.38 49.85 -150.07
CA GLY A 321 -7.34 50.08 -151.06
C GLY A 321 -7.81 49.84 -152.49
N ILE A 322 -8.60 48.79 -152.72
CA ILE A 322 -9.25 48.53 -154.03
C ILE A 322 -10.26 49.64 -154.36
N PHE A 323 -11.05 50.08 -153.39
CA PHE A 323 -12.04 51.14 -153.57
C PHE A 323 -11.37 52.48 -153.90
N ASP A 324 -10.35 52.88 -153.16
CA ASP A 324 -9.55 54.09 -153.42
C ASP A 324 -8.86 54.03 -154.79
N PHE A 325 -8.34 52.86 -155.18
CA PHE A 325 -7.77 52.66 -156.52
C PHE A 325 -8.82 52.85 -157.62
N LEU A 326 -9.99 52.23 -157.48
CA LEU A 326 -11.10 52.37 -158.45
C LEU A 326 -11.66 53.79 -158.47
N TYR A 327 -11.82 54.42 -157.30
CA TYR A 327 -12.30 55.79 -157.16
C TYR A 327 -11.35 56.77 -157.85
N LYS A 328 -10.04 56.67 -157.63
CA LYS A 328 -9.03 57.47 -158.36
C LYS A 328 -9.09 57.24 -159.87
N LYS A 329 -9.29 56.00 -160.33
CA LYS A 329 -9.32 55.69 -161.76
C LYS A 329 -10.57 56.19 -162.49
N ILE A 330 -11.70 56.29 -161.79
CA ILE A 330 -13.00 56.63 -162.40
C ILE A 330 -13.31 58.13 -162.24
N PHE A 331 -12.91 58.75 -161.13
CA PHE A 331 -13.39 60.09 -160.74
C PHE A 331 -12.31 61.17 -160.71
N GLN A 332 -11.06 60.90 -161.13
CA GLN A 332 -10.06 61.95 -161.38
C GLN A 332 -10.01 62.31 -162.87
N PHE A 333 -10.83 63.29 -163.25
CA PHE A 333 -10.58 64.22 -164.36
C PHE A 333 -10.63 65.64 -163.81
#